data_AF-D2V864-F1
#
_entry.id   AF-D2V864-F1
#
_cell.length_a   1.000
_cell.length_b   1.000
_cell.length_c   1.000
_cell.angle_alpha   90.00
_cell.angle_beta   90.00
_cell.angle_gamma   90.00
#
_symmetry.space_group_name_H-M   'P 1'
#
loop_
_entity.id
_entity.type
_entity.pdbx_description
1 polymer ?
#
loop_
_entity_poly.entity_id
_entity_poly.type
_entity_poly.pdbx_seq_one_letter_code
_entity_poly.pdbx_strand_id
1 'polypeptide(L)'
;MDIVTVYKKLRKQFGRYSGHFVDTEPEMIVDIKPSEEFKQKYINREPRSVGAQAVAEFSEHFTNTETHETKEQGMMHNEGGWPKDVDTSKLSSKERYIKKIENNIEDLNSFISLRDNAEYYIQQNNAINIFGSYFKETVQDFGSERSMVKTVSVFKDPCQDKRTATKISWLPSDGSKLAVAYANLDFQSSTKKIPTNAYVWDVNNANEPDVTLLPSSHLTSIRYNPKENSTVAGGCYNGVVCIFDTRKGGEEVLISDLKTSHRDPIYDIQWLQSKSATFFISTSTDGQVLTWDTRNLSNPVDSETLELRIPDDKNGECKLQGLLGGESIDYDVSYSPTKFMIGTEQGAVLSCTRRKNKGTAIDKVYYGHHHHHGPIYSIQRNPFLQKYFMTVGDWTHLIKPLLSLRLSDQGLHTLSVYGKYIAVGGRDGSTRLLEVSEGLRGEEKQQVLEEKEFINNMLERETKRERALIDNRKESEQAQRRIEAKKKQREQSSKTFTLVINESELQEDEDMFLQAIKKK
;
A
#
# COMPACT_ATOMS: atom_id res chain seq x y z
N MET A 1 36.09 -40.79 -76.72
CA MET A 1 36.65 -42.15 -76.55
C MET A 1 38.14 -42.00 -76.70
N ASP A 2 38.87 -41.96 -75.59
CA ASP A 2 40.33 -42.01 -75.60
C ASP A 2 40.77 -43.31 -74.94
N ILE A 3 41.63 -44.04 -75.66
CA ILE A 3 42.03 -45.41 -75.39
C ILE A 3 43.17 -45.40 -74.37
N VAL A 4 42.93 -46.00 -73.20
CA VAL A 4 43.89 -46.10 -72.09
C VAL A 4 44.83 -47.29 -72.32
N THR A 5 46.13 -47.10 -72.05
CA THR A 5 47.03 -48.22 -71.71
C THR A 5 47.93 -47.87 -70.52
N VAL A 6 47.88 -48.70 -69.47
CA VAL A 6 48.74 -48.61 -68.28
C VAL A 6 49.62 -49.87 -68.24
N TYR A 7 50.94 -49.69 -68.18
CA TYR A 7 51.92 -50.80 -68.12
C TYR A 7 52.19 -51.19 -66.66
N LYS A 8 52.04 -52.48 -66.30
CA LYS A 8 52.38 -53.02 -64.97
C LYS A 8 53.37 -54.18 -65.12
N LYS A 9 54.46 -54.22 -64.33
CA LYS A 9 55.46 -55.30 -64.31
C LYS A 9 55.60 -55.89 -62.89
N LEU A 10 55.72 -57.21 -62.77
CA LEU A 10 55.85 -57.92 -61.49
C LEU A 10 57.24 -57.69 -60.86
N ARG A 11 57.28 -57.45 -59.54
CA ARG A 11 58.48 -57.06 -58.78
C ARG A 11 59.66 -58.06 -58.84
N LYS A 12 59.42 -59.34 -59.15
CA LYS A 12 60.46 -60.38 -59.30
C LYS A 12 61.42 -60.19 -60.49
N GLN A 13 61.20 -59.18 -61.33
CA GLN A 13 61.93 -58.97 -62.58
C GLN A 13 62.95 -57.80 -62.52
N PHE A 14 63.23 -57.26 -61.33
CA PHE A 14 64.36 -56.35 -61.11
C PHE A 14 65.52 -57.14 -60.46
N GLY A 15 66.69 -57.17 -61.12
CA GLY A 15 67.89 -57.95 -60.71
C GLY A 15 68.66 -57.35 -59.53
N ARG A 16 69.76 -57.90 -59.02
CA ARG A 16 70.49 -59.17 -59.25
C ARG A 16 70.42 -60.05 -58.00
N TYR A 17 70.48 -61.36 -58.22
CA TYR A 17 70.52 -62.44 -57.25
C TYR A 17 71.72 -62.30 -56.28
N SER A 18 71.45 -62.14 -54.98
CA SER A 18 72.47 -62.19 -53.93
C SER A 18 72.66 -63.63 -53.47
N GLY A 19 73.23 -64.46 -54.35
CA GLY A 19 73.31 -65.91 -54.20
C GLY A 19 74.31 -66.46 -53.18
N HIS A 20 75.11 -65.62 -52.52
CA HIS A 20 76.06 -66.08 -51.49
C HIS A 20 76.24 -64.99 -50.42
N PHE A 21 75.30 -64.94 -49.48
CA PHE A 21 75.58 -64.34 -48.17
C PHE A 21 76.16 -65.45 -47.28
N VAL A 22 77.43 -65.31 -46.92
CA VAL A 22 78.10 -66.13 -45.91
C VAL A 22 78.36 -65.20 -44.72
N ASP A 23 78.04 -65.64 -43.52
CA ASP A 23 78.31 -64.88 -42.30
C ASP A 23 79.82 -64.76 -42.09
N THR A 24 80.36 -63.56 -42.24
CA THR A 24 81.71 -63.18 -41.81
C THR A 24 81.58 -62.25 -40.60
N GLU A 25 82.38 -62.49 -39.57
CA GLU A 25 82.35 -61.65 -38.36
C GLU A 25 82.79 -60.21 -38.68
N PRO A 26 82.16 -59.19 -38.07
CA PRO A 26 82.47 -57.79 -38.34
C PRO A 26 83.85 -57.38 -37.78
N GLU A 27 84.78 -56.94 -38.64
CA GLU A 27 86.10 -56.41 -38.24
C GLU A 27 86.03 -54.87 -38.11
N MET A 28 86.35 -54.32 -36.93
CA MET A 28 86.23 -52.87 -36.64
C MET A 28 87.55 -52.14 -36.95
N ILE A 29 87.59 -51.38 -38.06
CA ILE A 29 88.85 -50.87 -38.61
C ILE A 29 89.27 -49.51 -37.98
N VAL A 30 88.36 -48.65 -37.50
CA VAL A 30 88.65 -47.36 -36.80
C VAL A 30 87.47 -46.87 -35.92
N ASP A 31 87.77 -46.23 -34.78
CA ASP A 31 86.81 -45.63 -33.79
C ASP A 31 87.23 -44.20 -33.34
N ILE A 32 86.29 -43.23 -33.20
CA ILE A 32 86.54 -41.77 -32.94
C ILE A 32 85.58 -41.16 -31.88
N LYS A 33 86.09 -40.35 -30.93
CA LYS A 33 85.35 -39.71 -29.78
C LYS A 33 85.06 -38.17 -29.92
N PRO A 34 83.96 -37.57 -29.35
CA PRO A 34 83.51 -36.15 -29.58
C PRO A 34 84.02 -35.06 -28.57
N SER A 35 84.08 -33.75 -28.95
CA SER A 35 84.55 -32.56 -28.14
C SER A 35 83.47 -31.53 -27.70
N GLU A 36 83.62 -30.81 -26.56
CA GLU A 36 82.54 -30.06 -25.86
C GLU A 36 82.10 -28.65 -26.39
N GLU A 37 82.98 -27.75 -26.84
CA GLU A 37 82.56 -26.37 -27.26
C GLU A 37 81.61 -26.37 -28.48
N PHE A 38 81.78 -27.33 -29.39
CA PHE A 38 80.88 -27.53 -30.53
C PHE A 38 79.57 -28.20 -30.16
N LYS A 39 79.41 -28.75 -28.95
CA LYS A 39 78.16 -29.33 -28.42
C LYS A 39 77.14 -28.27 -27.94
N GLN A 40 77.59 -27.04 -27.67
CA GLN A 40 76.69 -25.91 -27.39
C GLN A 40 76.25 -25.18 -28.67
N LYS A 41 77.13 -25.12 -29.67
CA LYS A 41 76.79 -24.68 -31.05
C LYS A 41 76.24 -25.82 -31.91
N TYR A 42 76.24 -27.02 -31.36
CA TYR A 42 75.53 -28.19 -31.88
C TYR A 42 74.06 -27.84 -31.80
N ILE A 43 73.65 -27.28 -32.90
CA ILE A 43 72.28 -27.33 -33.32
C ILE A 43 72.25 -28.71 -33.97
N ASN A 44 71.36 -29.59 -33.48
CA ASN A 44 71.04 -30.87 -34.09
C ASN A 44 70.55 -30.57 -35.50
N ARG A 45 71.52 -30.38 -36.35
CA ARG A 45 71.33 -30.20 -37.76
C ARG A 45 71.52 -31.60 -38.23
N GLU A 46 70.42 -32.29 -38.30
CA GLU A 46 69.90 -32.60 -39.61
C GLU A 46 70.98 -32.88 -40.62
N PRO A 47 71.84 -33.90 -40.40
CA PRO A 47 73.02 -34.11 -41.22
C PRO A 47 72.62 -34.05 -42.68
N ARG A 48 73.25 -33.14 -43.42
CA ARG A 48 73.01 -32.95 -44.85
C ARG A 48 74.30 -33.09 -45.61
N SER A 49 74.27 -34.10 -46.47
CA SER A 49 75.27 -34.38 -47.49
C SER A 49 75.25 -33.30 -48.57
N VAL A 50 76.42 -32.71 -48.81
CA VAL A 50 76.73 -31.92 -50.02
C VAL A 50 77.83 -32.63 -50.77
N GLY A 51 77.55 -32.96 -52.03
CA GLY A 51 78.44 -33.66 -52.95
C GLY A 51 78.57 -32.91 -54.28
N ALA A 52 79.81 -32.89 -54.76
CA ALA A 52 80.31 -32.23 -55.96
C ALA A 52 79.96 -32.98 -57.26
N GLN A 53 79.95 -32.27 -58.40
CA GLN A 53 79.64 -32.87 -59.71
C GLN A 53 80.52 -32.31 -60.85
N ALA A 54 80.97 -33.22 -61.71
CA ALA A 54 81.88 -33.01 -62.85
C ALA A 54 81.13 -33.24 -64.19
N VAL A 55 80.55 -32.18 -64.74
CA VAL A 55 79.86 -32.17 -66.05
C VAL A 55 80.24 -30.87 -66.79
N ALA A 56 80.28 -30.92 -68.12
CA ALA A 56 80.75 -29.83 -68.99
C ALA A 56 79.87 -28.57 -68.92
N GLU A 57 80.52 -27.41 -68.93
CA GLU A 57 79.90 -26.08 -68.85
C GLU A 57 79.19 -25.70 -70.17
N PHE A 58 77.93 -25.31 -70.07
CA PHE A 58 77.14 -24.70 -71.14
C PHE A 58 76.83 -23.23 -70.77
N SER A 59 76.83 -22.32 -71.75
CA SER A 59 76.38 -20.93 -71.55
C SER A 59 74.98 -20.73 -72.14
N GLU A 60 74.05 -20.23 -71.35
CA GLU A 60 72.64 -20.08 -71.73
C GLU A 60 72.22 -18.60 -71.65
N HIS A 61 71.42 -18.13 -72.60
CA HIS A 61 70.80 -16.81 -72.58
C HIS A 61 69.34 -16.93 -72.19
N PHE A 62 68.85 -15.99 -71.37
CA PHE A 62 67.44 -15.94 -70.99
C PHE A 62 66.85 -14.56 -71.32
N THR A 63 65.79 -14.56 -72.12
CA THR A 63 64.85 -13.44 -72.26
C THR A 63 63.58 -13.86 -71.55
N ASN A 64 63.20 -13.15 -70.49
CA ASN A 64 61.97 -13.42 -69.76
C ASN A 64 60.89 -12.47 -70.27
N THR A 65 59.93 -12.96 -71.05
CA THR A 65 58.71 -12.20 -71.34
C THR A 65 57.73 -12.42 -70.20
N GLU A 66 57.31 -11.34 -69.54
CA GLU A 66 56.35 -11.43 -68.45
C GLU A 66 55.04 -12.08 -68.92
N THR A 67 54.55 -13.03 -68.12
CA THR A 67 53.30 -13.74 -68.42
C THR A 67 52.13 -12.82 -68.12
N HIS A 68 51.46 -12.33 -69.17
CA HIS A 68 50.29 -11.46 -69.04
C HIS A 68 49.02 -12.31 -68.88
N GLU A 69 48.48 -12.41 -67.67
CA GLU A 69 47.21 -13.09 -67.44
C GLU A 69 46.05 -12.23 -67.94
N THR A 70 45.53 -12.54 -69.13
CA THR A 70 44.28 -11.95 -69.62
C THR A 70 43.09 -12.73 -69.09
N LYS A 71 42.16 -12.04 -68.43
CA LYS A 71 40.94 -12.63 -67.89
C LYS A 71 39.82 -12.52 -68.91
N GLU A 72 39.24 -13.65 -69.32
CA GLU A 72 38.02 -13.64 -70.12
C GLU A 72 36.82 -13.27 -69.24
N GLN A 73 36.09 -12.24 -69.66
CA GLN A 73 34.80 -11.88 -69.07
C GLN A 73 33.70 -12.07 -70.11
N GLY A 74 32.68 -12.84 -69.76
CA GLY A 74 31.41 -12.88 -70.46
C GLY A 74 30.30 -12.37 -69.54
N MET A 75 29.39 -11.56 -70.06
CA MET A 75 28.22 -11.07 -69.34
C MET A 75 26.99 -11.84 -69.81
N MET A 76 26.30 -12.55 -68.92
CA MET A 76 25.04 -13.24 -69.20
C MET A 76 23.90 -12.47 -68.53
N HIS A 77 23.14 -11.72 -69.32
CA HIS A 77 21.93 -11.06 -68.87
C HIS A 77 20.72 -11.94 -69.22
N ASN A 78 20.23 -12.72 -68.26
CA ASN A 78 19.03 -13.53 -68.45
C ASN A 78 17.80 -12.75 -67.98
N GLU A 79 17.16 -12.03 -68.91
CA GLU A 79 15.81 -11.51 -68.72
C GLU A 79 14.79 -12.36 -69.49
N GLY A 80 14.01 -13.15 -68.76
CA GLY A 80 12.76 -13.74 -69.22
C GLY A 80 12.82 -15.16 -69.80
N GLY A 81 11.70 -15.89 -69.65
CA GLY A 81 11.47 -17.27 -70.12
C GLY A 81 10.57 -17.34 -71.36
N TRP A 82 10.78 -16.45 -72.32
CA TRP A 82 10.01 -16.44 -73.57
C TRP A 82 10.41 -17.62 -74.47
N PRO A 83 9.51 -18.18 -75.27
CA PRO A 83 9.87 -19.20 -76.26
C PRO A 83 10.93 -18.67 -77.23
N LYS A 84 11.74 -19.59 -77.78
CA LYS A 84 12.88 -19.27 -78.67
C LYS A 84 12.53 -18.40 -79.87
N ASP A 85 11.28 -18.44 -80.31
CA ASP A 85 10.79 -17.72 -81.51
C ASP A 85 10.35 -16.27 -81.21
N VAL A 86 10.31 -15.87 -79.93
CA VAL A 86 9.86 -14.54 -79.51
C VAL A 86 11.07 -13.68 -79.18
N ASP A 87 11.34 -12.71 -80.06
CA ASP A 87 12.40 -11.73 -79.87
C ASP A 87 12.08 -10.79 -78.69
N THR A 88 12.78 -10.96 -77.57
CA THR A 88 12.55 -10.21 -76.32
C THR A 88 12.98 -8.75 -76.39
N SER A 89 13.79 -8.38 -77.39
CA SER A 89 14.23 -7.00 -77.64
C SER A 89 13.13 -6.12 -78.22
N LYS A 90 12.12 -6.73 -78.88
CA LYS A 90 11.02 -6.02 -79.54
C LYS A 90 9.72 -6.17 -78.75
N LEU A 91 9.22 -5.06 -78.21
CA LEU A 91 7.94 -5.02 -77.49
C LEU A 91 6.76 -5.53 -78.35
N SER A 92 6.74 -5.21 -79.64
CA SER A 92 5.71 -5.66 -80.57
C SER A 92 5.65 -7.18 -80.74
N SER A 93 6.79 -7.88 -80.67
CA SER A 93 6.85 -9.34 -80.72
C SER A 93 6.27 -9.97 -79.45
N LYS A 94 6.52 -9.37 -78.27
CA LYS A 94 5.92 -9.80 -77.00
C LYS A 94 4.40 -9.63 -77.02
N GLU A 95 3.92 -8.45 -77.41
CA GLU A 95 2.48 -8.16 -77.51
C GLU A 95 1.78 -9.08 -78.51
N ARG A 96 2.42 -9.39 -79.64
CA ARG A 96 1.85 -10.30 -80.63
C ARG A 96 1.74 -11.72 -80.10
N TYR A 97 2.74 -12.18 -79.33
CA TYR A 97 2.70 -13.49 -78.69
C TYR A 97 1.67 -13.56 -77.57
N ILE A 98 1.56 -12.52 -76.73
CA ILE A 98 0.51 -12.40 -75.71
C ILE A 98 -0.88 -12.43 -76.36
N LYS A 99 -1.11 -11.61 -77.39
CA LYS A 99 -2.38 -11.60 -78.15
C LYS A 99 -2.69 -12.95 -78.80
N LYS A 100 -1.66 -13.71 -79.19
CA LYS A 100 -1.85 -15.07 -79.74
C LYS A 100 -2.37 -16.04 -78.67
N ILE A 101 -1.87 -15.93 -77.44
CA ILE A 101 -2.32 -16.74 -76.30
C ILE A 101 -3.70 -16.29 -75.83
N GLU A 102 -3.93 -14.99 -75.67
CA GLU A 102 -5.21 -14.43 -75.21
C GLU A 102 -6.39 -14.78 -76.14
N ASN A 103 -6.13 -14.89 -77.45
CA ASN A 103 -7.13 -15.25 -78.43
C ASN A 103 -7.36 -16.78 -78.56
N ASN A 104 -6.65 -17.60 -77.78
CA ASN A 104 -6.87 -19.04 -77.77
C ASN A 104 -8.09 -19.40 -76.91
N ILE A 105 -9.12 -19.95 -77.55
CA ILE A 105 -10.42 -20.22 -76.91
C ILE A 105 -10.31 -21.32 -75.85
N GLU A 106 -9.45 -22.32 -76.05
CA GLU A 106 -9.24 -23.42 -75.09
C GLU A 106 -8.63 -22.89 -73.78
N ASP A 107 -7.64 -22.00 -73.90
CA ASP A 107 -7.00 -21.34 -72.75
C ASP A 107 -8.00 -20.45 -72.01
N LEU A 108 -8.85 -19.73 -72.75
CA LEU A 108 -9.87 -18.85 -72.17
C LEU A 108 -10.93 -19.64 -71.37
N ASN A 109 -11.37 -20.79 -71.88
CA ASN A 109 -12.28 -21.69 -71.14
C ASN A 109 -11.63 -22.27 -69.89
N SER A 110 -10.35 -22.65 -69.96
CA SER A 110 -9.59 -23.11 -68.79
C SER A 110 -9.42 -22.00 -67.75
N PHE A 111 -9.20 -20.76 -68.18
CA PHE A 111 -9.09 -19.59 -67.33
C PHE A 111 -10.40 -19.28 -66.61
N ILE A 112 -11.55 -19.33 -67.32
CA ILE A 112 -12.87 -19.12 -66.69
C ILE A 112 -13.13 -20.20 -65.63
N SER A 113 -12.81 -21.46 -65.91
CA SER A 113 -12.96 -22.54 -64.92
C SER A 113 -12.09 -22.32 -63.68
N LEU A 114 -10.84 -21.89 -63.85
CA LEU A 114 -9.95 -21.56 -62.74
C LEU A 114 -10.40 -20.31 -61.97
N ARG A 115 -10.96 -19.32 -62.66
CA ARG A 115 -11.54 -18.12 -62.05
C ARG A 115 -12.67 -18.50 -61.10
N ASP A 116 -13.61 -19.32 -61.55
CA ASP A 116 -14.77 -19.70 -60.73
C ASP A 116 -14.33 -20.50 -59.49
N ASN A 117 -13.31 -21.36 -59.63
CA ASN A 117 -12.70 -22.06 -58.49
C ASN A 117 -11.98 -21.10 -57.52
N ALA A 118 -11.22 -20.14 -58.04
CA ALA A 118 -10.52 -19.15 -57.21
C ALA A 118 -11.50 -18.21 -56.50
N GLU A 119 -12.56 -17.79 -57.17
CA GLU A 119 -13.62 -16.95 -56.62
C GLU A 119 -14.31 -17.63 -55.44
N TYR A 120 -14.60 -18.93 -55.54
CA TYR A 120 -15.14 -19.73 -54.44
C TYR A 120 -14.23 -19.66 -53.19
N TYR A 121 -12.92 -19.88 -53.33
CA TYR A 121 -12.00 -19.85 -52.20
C TYR A 121 -11.79 -18.44 -51.62
N ILE A 122 -11.82 -17.40 -52.46
CA ILE A 122 -11.75 -16.02 -52.00
C ILE A 122 -13.00 -15.66 -51.19
N GLN A 123 -14.19 -16.01 -51.68
CA GLN A 123 -15.44 -15.80 -50.95
C GLN A 123 -15.47 -16.59 -49.64
N GLN A 124 -14.95 -17.81 -49.63
CA GLN A 124 -14.83 -18.64 -48.41
C GLN A 124 -13.92 -18.00 -47.35
N ASN A 125 -12.76 -17.47 -47.75
CA ASN A 125 -11.83 -16.79 -46.84
C ASN A 125 -12.40 -15.46 -46.31
N ASN A 126 -13.20 -14.76 -47.12
CA ASN A 126 -13.89 -13.54 -46.69
C ASN A 126 -15.10 -13.81 -45.79
N ALA A 127 -15.73 -14.98 -45.90
CA ALA A 127 -16.90 -15.32 -45.08
C ALA A 127 -16.53 -15.43 -43.60
N ILE A 128 -15.39 -16.05 -43.28
CA ILE A 128 -14.91 -16.22 -41.90
C ILE A 128 -13.38 -16.13 -41.87
N ASN A 129 -12.85 -15.18 -41.09
CA ASN A 129 -11.42 -15.09 -40.83
C ASN A 129 -10.96 -16.14 -39.81
N ILE A 130 -10.64 -17.35 -40.28
CA ILE A 130 -10.15 -18.47 -39.46
C ILE A 130 -8.82 -18.18 -38.74
N PHE A 131 -8.07 -17.17 -39.19
CA PHE A 131 -6.80 -16.78 -38.59
C PHE A 131 -6.96 -15.64 -37.55
N GLY A 132 -8.19 -15.13 -37.37
CA GLY A 132 -8.51 -14.14 -36.36
C GLY A 132 -8.50 -14.74 -34.96
N SER A 133 -7.49 -14.40 -34.15
CA SER A 133 -7.49 -14.75 -32.73
C SER A 133 -8.46 -13.84 -31.97
N TYR A 134 -9.49 -14.42 -31.34
CA TYR A 134 -10.37 -13.69 -30.42
C TYR A 134 -9.59 -13.31 -29.15
N PHE A 135 -9.92 -12.16 -28.55
CA PHE A 135 -9.31 -11.67 -27.30
C PHE A 135 -7.80 -11.41 -27.37
N LYS A 136 -7.31 -10.75 -28.44
CA LYS A 136 -5.89 -10.28 -28.50
C LYS A 136 -5.57 -9.22 -27.46
N GLU A 137 -6.55 -8.42 -27.06
CA GLU A 137 -6.41 -7.45 -25.98
C GLU A 137 -6.60 -8.15 -24.63
N THR A 138 -5.80 -7.74 -23.64
CA THR A 138 -5.84 -8.27 -22.27
C THR A 138 -7.27 -8.30 -21.76
N VAL A 139 -7.80 -9.50 -21.56
CA VAL A 139 -9.09 -9.70 -20.91
C VAL A 139 -8.99 -9.10 -19.52
N GLN A 140 -9.90 -8.18 -19.20
CA GLN A 140 -10.00 -7.65 -17.85
C GLN A 140 -10.35 -8.82 -16.93
N ASP A 141 -9.42 -9.22 -16.08
CA ASP A 141 -9.61 -10.36 -15.19
C ASP A 141 -10.64 -9.96 -14.13
N PHE A 142 -11.83 -10.58 -14.20
CA PHE A 142 -12.90 -10.42 -13.21
C PHE A 142 -12.72 -11.36 -12.01
N GLY A 143 -11.50 -11.86 -11.79
CA GLY A 143 -11.17 -12.62 -10.58
C GLY A 143 -11.68 -11.89 -9.34
N SER A 144 -12.53 -12.54 -8.55
CA SER A 144 -12.98 -11.95 -7.29
C SER A 144 -11.75 -11.84 -6.39
N GLU A 145 -11.24 -10.63 -6.19
CA GLU A 145 -10.28 -10.39 -5.12
C GLU A 145 -10.97 -10.71 -3.80
N ARG A 146 -10.67 -11.88 -3.24
CA ARG A 146 -11.23 -12.26 -1.95
C ARG A 146 -10.65 -11.32 -0.90
N SER A 147 -11.53 -10.67 -0.15
CA SER A 147 -11.17 -10.00 1.10
C SER A 147 -10.56 -11.02 2.05
N MET A 148 -9.25 -10.93 2.27
CA MET A 148 -8.48 -11.85 3.08
C MET A 148 -7.56 -11.06 4.00
N VAL A 149 -7.42 -11.55 5.22
CA VAL A 149 -6.45 -11.04 6.19
C VAL A 149 -5.61 -12.21 6.64
N LYS A 150 -4.28 -12.08 6.53
CA LYS A 150 -3.30 -13.12 6.88
C LYS A 150 -2.47 -12.67 8.07
N THR A 151 -2.27 -13.53 9.05
CA THR A 151 -1.26 -13.28 10.09
C THR A 151 0.13 -13.53 9.52
N VAL A 152 0.98 -12.49 9.54
CA VAL A 152 2.36 -12.54 9.04
C VAL A 152 3.30 -13.00 10.15
N SER A 153 3.23 -12.33 11.30
CA SER A 153 4.09 -12.62 12.44
C SER A 153 3.36 -12.36 13.76
N VAL A 154 3.89 -12.96 14.83
CA VAL A 154 3.39 -12.78 16.19
C VAL A 154 4.58 -12.46 17.08
N PHE A 155 4.62 -11.22 17.57
CA PHE A 155 5.58 -10.78 18.58
C PHE A 155 5.04 -11.15 19.95
N LYS A 156 5.86 -11.80 20.77
CA LYS A 156 5.46 -12.21 22.11
C LYS A 156 6.35 -11.50 23.11
N ASP A 157 5.74 -10.92 24.14
CA ASP A 157 6.48 -10.38 25.27
C ASP A 157 7.48 -11.42 25.82
N PRO A 158 8.80 -11.12 25.84
CA PRO A 158 9.82 -11.98 26.44
C PRO A 158 9.65 -12.19 27.96
N CYS A 159 8.85 -11.33 28.62
CA CYS A 159 8.55 -11.47 30.03
C CYS A 159 7.79 -12.77 30.34
N GLN A 160 8.20 -13.46 31.41
CA GLN A 160 7.55 -14.71 31.86
C GLN A 160 6.13 -14.46 32.41
N ASP A 161 5.93 -13.32 33.07
CA ASP A 161 4.60 -12.89 33.52
C ASP A 161 3.86 -12.23 32.36
N LYS A 162 2.61 -12.63 32.15
CA LYS A 162 1.78 -12.11 31.05
C LYS A 162 1.38 -10.66 31.34
N ARG A 163 1.80 -9.74 30.46
CA ARG A 163 1.43 -8.33 30.48
C ARG A 163 0.59 -8.01 29.25
N THR A 164 -0.36 -7.10 29.37
CA THR A 164 -1.18 -6.67 28.24
C THR A 164 -0.37 -5.79 27.31
N ALA A 165 -0.44 -6.02 26.00
CA ALA A 165 0.05 -5.08 25.01
C ALA A 165 -0.93 -3.89 24.92
N THR A 166 -0.60 -2.77 25.57
CA THR A 166 -1.55 -1.66 25.79
C THR A 166 -1.64 -0.71 24.61
N LYS A 167 -0.51 -0.40 23.96
CA LYS A 167 -0.45 0.49 22.81
C LYS A 167 0.65 0.09 21.86
N ILE A 168 0.39 0.25 20.56
CA ILE A 168 1.33 -0.03 19.48
C ILE A 168 1.54 1.24 18.67
N SER A 169 2.79 1.52 18.31
CA SER A 169 3.16 2.59 17.39
C SER A 169 4.11 2.08 16.31
N TRP A 170 3.80 2.41 15.07
CA TRP A 170 4.66 2.13 13.92
C TRP A 170 5.77 3.17 13.79
N LEU A 171 6.91 2.73 13.25
CA LEU A 171 7.95 3.62 12.77
C LEU A 171 7.43 4.40 11.54
N PRO A 172 7.36 5.74 11.58
CA PRO A 172 6.66 6.51 10.54
C PRO A 172 7.31 6.46 9.14
N SER A 173 8.63 6.26 9.03
CA SER A 173 9.35 6.26 7.74
C SER A 173 8.86 5.19 6.78
N ASP A 174 8.90 3.95 7.24
CA ASP A 174 8.87 2.75 6.41
C ASP A 174 8.06 1.63 7.08
N GLY A 175 7.64 1.82 8.34
CA GLY A 175 6.91 0.80 9.10
C GLY A 175 7.71 -0.47 9.37
N SER A 176 9.04 -0.42 9.24
CA SER A 176 9.90 -1.59 9.47
C SER A 176 9.97 -1.99 10.95
N LYS A 177 9.69 -1.06 11.86
CA LYS A 177 9.72 -1.28 13.31
C LYS A 177 8.40 -0.96 13.99
N LEU A 178 8.16 -1.68 15.08
CA LEU A 178 6.96 -1.64 15.91
C LEU A 178 7.34 -1.42 17.37
N ALA A 179 7.01 -0.26 17.92
CA ALA A 179 7.13 -0.02 19.35
C ALA A 179 5.85 -0.49 20.06
N VAL A 180 6.01 -1.35 21.05
CA VAL A 180 4.89 -1.94 21.82
C VAL A 180 5.09 -1.68 23.29
N ALA A 181 4.07 -1.06 23.90
CA ALA A 181 3.98 -0.85 25.33
C ALA A 181 3.31 -2.06 26.00
N TYR A 182 3.86 -2.49 27.12
CA TYR A 182 3.34 -3.61 27.91
C TYR A 182 3.09 -3.15 29.34
N ALA A 183 1.87 -3.35 29.83
CA ALA A 183 1.52 -3.06 31.22
C ALA A 183 0.55 -4.10 31.78
N ASN A 184 0.58 -4.23 33.10
CA ASN A 184 -0.48 -4.93 33.83
C ASN A 184 -1.54 -3.91 34.24
N LEU A 185 -2.74 -4.05 33.70
CA LEU A 185 -3.88 -3.17 33.98
C LEU A 185 -4.80 -3.75 35.07
N ASP A 186 -4.53 -4.97 35.55
CA ASP A 186 -5.34 -5.61 36.58
C ASP A 186 -5.01 -5.02 37.95
N PHE A 187 -5.89 -4.13 38.41
CA PHE A 187 -5.81 -3.52 39.74
C PHE A 187 -5.73 -4.61 40.82
N GLN A 188 -4.74 -4.49 41.73
CA GLN A 188 -4.39 -5.45 42.80
C GLN A 188 -3.74 -6.79 42.39
N SER A 189 -3.48 -7.04 41.10
CA SER A 189 -2.76 -8.23 40.64
C SER A 189 -1.24 -8.19 40.90
N SER A 190 -0.70 -7.00 41.21
CA SER A 190 0.74 -6.72 41.39
C SER A 190 1.31 -7.18 42.74
N THR A 191 1.29 -8.48 43.00
CA THR A 191 1.97 -9.09 44.15
C THR A 191 3.46 -9.40 43.88
N LYS A 192 3.88 -9.41 42.60
CA LYS A 192 5.26 -9.64 42.15
C LYS A 192 5.82 -8.39 41.48
N LYS A 193 7.14 -8.17 41.61
CA LYS A 193 7.87 -7.11 40.91
C LYS A 193 8.05 -7.51 39.44
N ILE A 194 7.03 -7.22 38.63
CA ILE A 194 7.02 -7.46 37.18
C ILE A 194 7.97 -6.45 36.52
N PRO A 195 8.77 -6.84 35.50
CA PRO A 195 9.61 -5.90 34.76
C PRO A 195 8.75 -4.87 34.03
N THR A 196 9.24 -3.63 33.96
CA THR A 196 8.56 -2.50 33.32
C THR A 196 8.87 -2.37 31.83
N ASN A 197 9.74 -3.23 31.31
CA ASN A 197 10.32 -3.14 29.96
C ASN A 197 9.25 -3.05 28.86
N ALA A 198 9.47 -2.14 27.91
CA ALA A 198 8.77 -2.12 26.63
C ALA A 198 9.73 -2.48 25.51
N TYR A 199 9.21 -2.80 24.31
CA TYR A 199 10.05 -3.33 23.25
C TYR A 199 9.75 -2.67 21.92
N VAL A 200 10.82 -2.43 21.16
CA VAL A 200 10.79 -2.14 19.73
C VAL A 200 11.11 -3.42 18.99
N TRP A 201 10.20 -3.86 18.15
CA TRP A 201 10.31 -5.05 17.33
C TRP A 201 10.65 -4.67 15.89
N ASP A 202 11.48 -5.46 15.23
CA ASP A 202 11.63 -5.41 13.77
C ASP A 202 10.56 -6.33 13.16
N VAL A 203 9.84 -5.83 12.14
CA VAL A 203 8.83 -6.60 11.42
C VAL A 203 9.41 -7.88 10.80
N ASN A 204 10.68 -7.85 10.41
CA ASN A 204 11.36 -8.99 9.79
C ASN A 204 11.86 -10.01 10.81
N ASN A 205 12.08 -9.61 12.07
CA ASN A 205 12.59 -10.48 13.12
C ASN A 205 11.68 -10.47 14.35
N ALA A 206 10.77 -11.44 14.41
CA ALA A 206 9.77 -11.54 15.48
C ALA A 206 10.24 -12.30 16.74
N ASN A 207 11.43 -12.92 16.71
CA ASN A 207 11.89 -13.79 17.80
C ASN A 207 12.54 -13.01 18.94
N GLU A 208 13.18 -11.88 18.64
CA GLU A 208 13.89 -11.07 19.62
C GLU A 208 13.59 -9.58 19.37
N PRO A 209 13.38 -8.77 20.42
CA PRO A 209 13.21 -7.34 20.27
C PRO A 209 14.51 -6.68 19.81
N ASP A 210 14.39 -5.72 18.90
CA ASP A 210 15.52 -4.93 18.38
C ASP A 210 16.06 -3.96 19.45
N VAL A 211 15.16 -3.29 20.17
CA VAL A 211 15.51 -2.42 21.32
C VAL A 211 14.60 -2.73 22.50
N THR A 212 15.20 -2.91 23.67
CA THR A 212 14.47 -3.02 24.95
C THR A 212 14.47 -1.67 25.64
N LEU A 213 13.30 -1.04 25.80
CA LEU A 213 13.12 0.21 26.51
C LEU A 213 12.95 -0.07 28.02
N LEU A 214 13.63 0.69 28.85
CA LEU A 214 13.71 0.53 30.30
C LEU A 214 13.06 1.73 31.02
N PRO A 215 11.72 1.79 31.06
CA PRO A 215 11.00 2.86 31.74
C PRO A 215 11.03 2.67 33.27
N SER A 216 10.95 3.77 34.00
CA SER A 216 10.85 3.84 35.46
C SER A 216 9.56 3.22 36.03
N SER A 217 8.50 3.16 35.22
CA SER A 217 7.22 2.51 35.52
C SER A 217 6.64 1.85 34.25
N HIS A 218 5.60 1.01 34.37
CA HIS A 218 5.02 0.34 33.21
C HIS A 218 4.51 1.36 32.18
N LEU A 219 4.86 1.16 30.91
CA LEU A 219 4.33 1.99 29.83
C LEU A 219 2.91 1.55 29.47
N THR A 220 1.98 2.48 29.58
CA THR A 220 0.58 2.34 29.17
C THR A 220 0.36 2.86 27.76
N SER A 221 1.10 3.89 27.35
CA SER A 221 1.08 4.42 25.97
C SER A 221 2.49 4.60 25.41
N ILE A 222 2.62 4.47 24.09
CA ILE A 222 3.87 4.66 23.35
C ILE A 222 3.60 5.21 21.95
N ARG A 223 4.43 6.19 21.52
CA ARG A 223 4.35 6.80 20.18
C ARG A 223 5.71 7.22 19.63
N TYR A 224 5.98 6.83 18.39
CA TYR A 224 7.09 7.39 17.61
C TYR A 224 6.84 8.84 17.23
N ASN A 225 7.90 9.64 17.22
CA ASN A 225 7.85 10.98 16.66
C ASN A 225 7.71 10.89 15.12
N PRO A 226 6.73 11.57 14.51
CA PRO A 226 6.47 11.52 13.07
C PRO A 226 7.58 12.14 12.20
N LYS A 227 8.45 12.98 12.76
CA LYS A 227 9.58 13.58 12.02
C LYS A 227 10.94 13.03 12.44
N GLU A 228 11.12 12.78 13.73
CA GLU A 228 12.38 12.27 14.28
C GLU A 228 12.26 10.80 14.65
N ASN A 229 12.49 9.92 13.68
CA ASN A 229 12.24 8.48 13.81
C ASN A 229 13.05 7.76 14.90
N SER A 230 14.09 8.40 15.45
CA SER A 230 14.85 7.87 16.59
C SER A 230 14.15 8.07 17.92
N THR A 231 13.27 9.06 18.02
CA THR A 231 12.66 9.54 19.26
C THR A 231 11.31 8.89 19.49
N VAL A 232 11.11 8.35 20.69
CA VAL A 232 9.86 7.70 21.11
C VAL A 232 9.38 8.32 22.41
N ALA A 233 8.11 8.72 22.47
CA ALA A 233 7.47 9.15 23.72
C ALA A 233 6.71 7.99 24.35
N GLY A 234 6.83 7.87 25.68
CA GLY A 234 6.14 6.89 26.50
C GLY A 234 5.35 7.55 27.63
N GLY A 235 4.15 7.03 27.88
CA GLY A 235 3.30 7.41 29.01
C GLY A 235 3.32 6.29 30.03
N CYS A 236 3.67 6.63 31.27
CA CYS A 236 3.78 5.65 32.34
C CYS A 236 2.48 5.53 33.15
N TYR A 237 2.33 4.39 33.81
CA TYR A 237 1.21 4.10 34.71
C TYR A 237 1.17 5.02 35.95
N ASN A 238 2.32 5.58 36.37
CA ASN A 238 2.40 6.51 37.50
C ASN A 238 2.11 7.98 37.11
N GLY A 239 1.67 8.23 35.87
CA GLY A 239 1.33 9.56 35.38
C GLY A 239 2.49 10.37 34.82
N VAL A 240 3.71 9.84 34.81
CA VAL A 240 4.91 10.50 34.27
C VAL A 240 5.06 10.23 32.77
N VAL A 241 5.55 11.22 32.02
CA VAL A 241 5.94 11.06 30.62
C VAL A 241 7.45 10.89 30.51
N CYS A 242 7.86 10.05 29.56
CA CYS A 242 9.27 9.76 29.30
C CYS A 242 9.56 9.80 27.81
N ILE A 243 10.80 10.13 27.46
CA ILE A 243 11.31 10.16 26.09
C ILE A 243 12.49 9.21 25.98
N PHE A 244 12.47 8.38 24.95
CA PHE A 244 13.52 7.44 24.60
C PHE A 244 14.15 7.84 23.27
N ASP A 245 15.47 7.61 23.14
CA ASP A 245 16.20 7.70 21.87
C ASP A 245 16.72 6.30 21.54
N THR A 246 16.10 5.67 20.55
CA THR A 246 16.43 4.31 20.10
C THR A 246 17.87 4.14 19.63
N ARG A 247 18.58 5.24 19.31
CA ARG A 247 20.00 5.20 18.92
C ARG A 247 20.95 5.13 20.11
N LYS A 248 20.51 5.63 21.27
CA LYS A 248 21.31 5.68 22.51
C LYS A 248 21.06 4.46 23.41
N GLY A 249 20.23 3.53 22.95
CA GLY A 249 19.84 2.33 23.68
C GLY A 249 18.42 2.43 24.23
N GLY A 250 18.19 1.77 25.35
CA GLY A 250 16.87 1.57 25.95
C GLY A 250 16.51 2.49 27.11
N GLU A 251 17.48 3.26 27.62
CA GLU A 251 17.27 4.06 28.83
C GLU A 251 16.47 5.34 28.55
N GLU A 252 15.74 5.81 29.56
CA GLU A 252 15.01 7.08 29.51
C GLU A 252 16.00 8.24 29.33
N VAL A 253 15.85 9.00 28.24
CA VAL A 253 16.68 10.18 27.97
C VAL A 253 16.15 11.38 28.75
N LEU A 254 14.83 11.54 28.80
CA LEU A 254 14.13 12.58 29.55
C LEU A 254 12.93 11.99 30.27
N ILE A 255 12.68 12.49 31.47
CA ILE A 255 11.53 12.13 32.30
C ILE A 255 10.91 13.41 32.87
N SER A 256 9.58 13.46 32.98
CA SER A 256 8.89 14.58 33.63
C SER A 256 8.89 14.46 35.15
N ASP A 257 8.68 15.58 35.85
CA ASP A 257 8.58 15.58 37.30
C ASP A 257 7.23 15.02 37.76
N LEU A 258 7.23 14.08 38.70
CA LEU A 258 6.00 13.48 39.25
C LEU A 258 5.04 14.51 39.87
N LYS A 259 5.55 15.66 40.33
CA LYS A 259 4.72 16.71 40.96
C LYS A 259 3.83 17.45 39.97
N THR A 260 4.28 17.58 38.73
CA THR A 260 3.70 18.43 37.67
C THR A 260 3.09 17.60 36.54
N SER A 261 3.27 16.28 36.60
CA SER A 261 2.70 15.31 35.66
C SER A 261 1.28 14.87 36.08
N HIS A 262 0.70 13.94 35.31
CA HIS A 262 -0.61 13.38 35.60
C HIS A 262 -0.62 12.66 36.95
N ARG A 263 -1.80 12.58 37.57
CA ARG A 263 -2.00 11.83 38.82
C ARG A 263 -2.37 10.37 38.59
N ASP A 264 -2.93 10.11 37.42
CA ASP A 264 -3.44 8.81 37.00
C ASP A 264 -2.67 8.28 35.77
N PRO A 265 -2.79 6.98 35.44
CA PRO A 265 -2.15 6.37 34.28
C PRO A 265 -2.42 7.13 32.97
N ILE A 266 -1.39 7.30 32.15
CA ILE A 266 -1.52 7.97 30.85
C ILE A 266 -1.97 6.96 29.80
N TYR A 267 -3.23 7.03 29.37
CA TYR A 267 -3.80 6.06 28.42
C TYR A 267 -3.44 6.33 26.96
N ASP A 268 -3.20 7.60 26.61
CA ASP A 268 -2.76 7.95 25.27
C ASP A 268 -1.80 9.13 25.22
N ILE A 269 -0.96 9.10 24.20
CA ILE A 269 -0.02 10.16 23.85
C ILE A 269 -0.15 10.38 22.34
N GLN A 270 -0.04 11.63 21.90
CA GLN A 270 -0.03 11.94 20.48
C GLN A 270 0.89 13.12 20.18
N TRP A 271 1.76 12.96 19.18
CA TRP A 271 2.68 14.03 18.76
C TRP A 271 1.92 15.12 18.01
N LEU A 272 2.26 16.37 18.31
CA LEU A 272 1.73 17.54 17.61
C LEU A 272 2.71 17.97 16.52
N GLN A 273 2.18 18.38 15.37
CA GLN A 273 3.01 18.88 14.29
C GLN A 273 3.48 20.30 14.61
N SER A 274 4.74 20.43 14.97
CA SER A 274 5.45 21.71 15.03
C SER A 274 6.60 21.72 14.01
N LYS A 275 7.16 22.90 13.69
CA LYS A 275 8.31 22.97 12.76
C LYS A 275 9.46 22.06 13.23
N SER A 276 9.69 22.04 14.53
CA SER A 276 10.75 21.26 15.20
C SER A 276 10.29 19.89 15.74
N ALA A 277 9.01 19.51 15.58
CA ALA A 277 8.41 18.27 16.12
C ALA A 277 8.72 17.99 17.60
N THR A 278 8.76 19.04 18.43
CA THR A 278 9.11 18.94 19.85
C THR A 278 7.92 18.80 20.78
N PHE A 279 6.68 18.95 20.30
CA PHE A 279 5.49 18.99 21.15
C PHE A 279 4.66 17.71 21.04
N PHE A 280 4.12 17.25 22.15
CA PHE A 280 3.14 16.17 22.19
C PHE A 280 2.11 16.43 23.29
N ILE A 281 0.99 15.73 23.22
CA ILE A 281 -0.09 15.78 24.20
C ILE A 281 -0.25 14.42 24.87
N SER A 282 -0.60 14.43 26.14
CA SER A 282 -0.96 13.24 26.92
C SER A 282 -2.34 13.42 27.53
N THR A 283 -3.05 12.31 27.67
CA THR A 283 -4.38 12.26 28.27
C THR A 283 -4.45 11.15 29.32
N SER A 284 -5.16 11.42 30.42
CA SER A 284 -5.30 10.52 31.56
C SER A 284 -6.75 10.52 32.11
N THR A 285 -7.06 9.55 32.97
CA THR A 285 -8.34 9.46 33.69
C THR A 285 -8.51 10.54 34.76
N ASP A 286 -7.43 11.24 35.11
CA ASP A 286 -7.51 12.45 35.94
C ASP A 286 -8.24 13.62 35.25
N GLY A 287 -8.66 13.43 33.99
CA GLY A 287 -9.42 14.38 33.20
C GLY A 287 -8.62 15.61 32.77
N GLN A 288 -7.30 15.55 32.86
CA GLN A 288 -6.42 16.56 32.31
C GLN A 288 -5.84 16.10 30.98
N VAL A 289 -5.61 17.08 30.10
CA VAL A 289 -4.84 16.95 28.88
C VAL A 289 -3.67 17.90 29.00
N LEU A 290 -2.47 17.34 29.09
CA LEU A 290 -1.25 18.10 29.27
C LEU A 290 -0.49 18.16 27.95
N THR A 291 0.04 19.34 27.63
CA THR A 291 0.91 19.53 26.47
C THR A 291 2.35 19.62 26.95
N TRP A 292 3.24 18.86 26.33
CA TRP A 292 4.64 18.74 26.70
C TRP A 292 5.55 19.26 25.59
N ASP A 293 6.68 19.85 25.98
CA ASP A 293 7.78 20.22 25.08
C ASP A 293 9.00 19.37 25.41
N THR A 294 9.48 18.58 24.46
CA THR A 294 10.68 17.74 24.60
C THR A 294 11.94 18.53 24.97
N ARG A 295 11.99 19.84 24.72
CA ARG A 295 13.13 20.69 25.13
C ARG A 295 13.15 20.97 26.62
N ASN A 296 11.98 20.94 27.27
CA ASN A 296 11.85 21.12 28.71
C ASN A 296 10.70 20.26 29.22
N LEU A 297 11.03 19.04 29.66
CA LEU A 297 10.06 18.05 30.09
C LEU A 297 9.72 18.15 31.59
N SER A 298 10.38 19.03 32.36
CA SER A 298 10.15 19.13 33.81
C SER A 298 8.75 19.64 34.15
N ASN A 299 8.22 20.55 33.33
CA ASN A 299 6.89 21.12 33.51
C ASN A 299 6.10 21.03 32.20
N PRO A 300 4.78 20.73 32.29
CA PRO A 300 3.92 20.87 31.13
C PRO A 300 3.82 22.35 30.72
N VAL A 301 3.37 22.59 29.50
CA VAL A 301 3.13 23.94 28.99
C VAL A 301 1.83 24.45 29.60
N ASP A 302 1.92 25.19 30.71
CA ASP A 302 0.78 25.72 31.49
C ASP A 302 -0.27 26.44 30.61
N SER A 303 0.19 27.18 29.59
CA SER A 303 -0.71 27.91 28.70
C SER A 303 -1.57 27.01 27.80
N GLU A 304 -1.33 25.69 27.78
CA GLU A 304 -1.96 24.71 26.89
C GLU A 304 -2.49 23.46 27.61
N THR A 305 -2.61 23.52 28.94
CA THR A 305 -3.32 22.49 29.74
C THR A 305 -4.83 22.64 29.59
N LEU A 306 -5.55 21.53 29.46
CA LEU A 306 -7.01 21.50 29.36
C LEU A 306 -7.59 20.53 30.38
N GLU A 307 -8.57 20.98 31.15
CA GLU A 307 -9.46 20.09 31.90
C GLU A 307 -10.63 19.66 31.01
N LEU A 308 -10.89 18.35 30.95
CA LEU A 308 -11.95 17.74 30.17
C LEU A 308 -13.30 17.91 30.88
N ARG A 309 -13.77 19.16 30.92
CA ARG A 309 -15.06 19.52 31.50
C ARG A 309 -16.01 19.98 30.42
N ILE A 310 -17.19 19.38 30.36
CA ILE A 310 -18.21 19.81 29.40
C ILE A 310 -18.64 21.24 29.77
N PRO A 311 -18.70 22.18 28.81
CA PRO A 311 -19.24 23.51 29.05
C PRO A 311 -20.73 23.40 29.42
N ASP A 312 -21.19 24.14 30.44
CA ASP A 312 -22.59 24.13 30.87
C ASP A 312 -23.54 24.40 29.68
N ASP A 313 -24.35 23.40 29.35
CA ASP A 313 -25.22 23.43 28.19
C ASP A 313 -26.46 24.29 28.48
N LYS A 314 -26.61 25.41 27.77
CA LYS A 314 -27.80 26.29 27.91
C LYS A 314 -29.08 25.63 27.41
N ASN A 315 -28.96 24.57 26.61
CA ASN A 315 -30.09 23.86 25.99
C ASN A 315 -30.53 22.60 26.77
N GLY A 316 -29.80 22.21 27.81
CA GLY A 316 -30.16 21.08 28.67
C GLY A 316 -30.18 19.71 27.98
N GLU A 317 -29.51 19.56 26.83
CA GLU A 317 -29.41 18.27 26.13
C GLU A 317 -28.33 17.38 26.76
N CYS A 318 -27.32 17.97 27.40
CA CYS A 318 -26.24 17.25 28.04
C CYS A 318 -26.56 16.79 29.48
N LYS A 319 -26.50 15.48 29.72
CA LYS A 319 -26.67 14.84 31.06
C LYS A 319 -25.35 14.59 31.80
N LEU A 320 -24.20 14.76 31.14
CA LEU A 320 -22.89 14.52 31.74
C LEU A 320 -22.41 15.81 32.41
N GLN A 321 -22.20 15.75 33.72
CA GLN A 321 -21.65 16.86 34.51
C GLN A 321 -20.40 16.38 35.23
N GLY A 322 -19.41 17.28 35.35
CA GLY A 322 -18.17 17.02 36.07
C GLY A 322 -16.95 16.84 35.16
N LEU A 323 -15.90 16.30 35.76
CA LEU A 323 -14.62 16.02 35.11
C LEU A 323 -14.72 14.69 34.37
N LEU A 324 -14.34 14.67 33.09
CA LEU A 324 -14.35 13.47 32.26
C LEU A 324 -12.95 12.89 32.16
N GLY A 325 -12.80 11.59 32.36
CA GLY A 325 -11.53 10.89 32.15
C GLY A 325 -11.28 10.71 30.66
N GLY A 326 -10.08 11.02 30.18
CA GLY A 326 -9.73 10.81 28.78
C GLY A 326 -8.93 9.52 28.58
N GLU A 327 -9.19 8.82 27.48
CA GLU A 327 -8.66 7.47 27.25
C GLU A 327 -7.91 7.33 25.93
N SER A 328 -8.44 7.95 24.86
CA SER A 328 -7.85 7.87 23.53
C SER A 328 -7.76 9.24 22.88
N ILE A 329 -6.71 9.47 22.10
CA ILE A 329 -6.48 10.72 21.37
C ILE A 329 -6.30 10.41 19.89
N ASP A 330 -6.92 11.20 19.03
CA ASP A 330 -6.65 11.20 17.60
C ASP A 330 -6.34 12.61 17.10
N TYR A 331 -5.19 12.74 16.45
CA TYR A 331 -4.72 13.98 15.84
C TYR A 331 -4.03 13.67 14.51
N ASP A 332 -4.56 14.28 13.45
CA ASP A 332 -3.98 14.27 12.12
C ASP A 332 -3.89 15.71 11.59
N VAL A 333 -2.69 16.06 11.13
CA VAL A 333 -2.32 17.37 10.58
C VAL A 333 -3.11 17.67 9.32
N SER A 334 -3.40 16.63 8.53
CA SER A 334 -4.05 16.73 7.22
C SER A 334 -5.45 17.34 7.32
N TYR A 335 -6.11 17.15 8.46
CA TYR A 335 -7.42 17.74 8.76
C TYR A 335 -7.29 19.17 9.31
N SER A 336 -6.56 19.32 10.41
CA SER A 336 -6.37 20.61 11.05
C SER A 336 -5.16 20.57 11.95
N PRO A 337 -4.20 21.49 11.78
CA PRO A 337 -3.03 21.54 12.65
C PRO A 337 -3.39 21.88 14.11
N THR A 338 -4.60 22.38 14.36
CA THR A 338 -5.06 22.86 15.67
C THR A 338 -6.16 22.02 16.29
N LYS A 339 -6.83 21.11 15.56
CA LYS A 339 -7.92 20.31 16.12
C LYS A 339 -7.51 18.87 16.32
N PHE A 340 -7.89 18.32 17.47
CA PHE A 340 -7.74 16.91 17.80
C PHE A 340 -9.01 16.42 18.50
N MET A 341 -9.17 15.11 18.62
CA MET A 341 -10.30 14.50 19.30
C MET A 341 -9.83 13.65 20.46
N ILE A 342 -10.67 13.59 21.50
CA ILE A 342 -10.46 12.76 22.67
C ILE A 342 -11.68 11.88 22.88
N GLY A 343 -11.46 10.58 23.01
CA GLY A 343 -12.44 9.65 23.55
C GLY A 343 -12.38 9.63 25.07
N THR A 344 -13.52 9.74 25.74
CA THR A 344 -13.61 9.72 27.20
C THR A 344 -14.07 8.37 27.73
N GLU A 345 -13.75 8.09 29.00
CA GLU A 345 -14.17 6.88 29.72
C GLU A 345 -15.71 6.79 29.83
N GLN A 346 -16.38 7.95 29.85
CA GLN A 346 -17.84 8.06 29.95
C GLN A 346 -18.56 7.90 28.59
N GLY A 347 -17.86 7.48 27.53
CA GLY A 347 -18.48 7.19 26.23
C GLY A 347 -18.76 8.42 25.35
N ALA A 348 -18.16 9.58 25.65
CA ALA A 348 -18.30 10.81 24.87
C ALA A 348 -17.05 11.10 24.03
N VAL A 349 -17.23 11.74 22.88
CA VAL A 349 -16.11 12.23 22.06
C VAL A 349 -16.04 13.74 22.13
N LEU A 350 -14.89 14.24 22.57
CA LEU A 350 -14.61 15.67 22.67
C LEU A 350 -13.76 16.11 21.47
N SER A 351 -14.21 17.14 20.75
CA SER A 351 -13.39 17.82 19.76
C SER A 351 -12.74 19.03 20.40
N CYS A 352 -11.42 18.98 20.52
CA CYS A 352 -10.60 20.02 21.13
C CYS A 352 -9.90 20.85 20.05
N THR A 353 -9.85 22.16 20.26
CA THR A 353 -9.07 23.08 19.42
C THR A 353 -7.97 23.71 20.25
N ARG A 354 -6.72 23.49 19.86
CA ARG A 354 -5.53 24.14 20.39
C ARG A 354 -5.34 25.51 19.75
N ARG A 355 -5.38 26.57 20.56
CA ARG A 355 -5.08 27.93 20.12
C ARG A 355 -3.80 28.39 20.77
N LYS A 356 -2.79 28.69 19.95
CA LYS A 356 -1.51 29.23 20.42
C LYS A 356 -1.77 30.44 21.34
N ASN A 357 -1.21 30.41 22.56
CA ASN A 357 -1.34 31.45 23.61
C ASN A 357 -2.74 31.64 24.23
N LYS A 358 -3.77 30.92 23.80
CA LYS A 358 -5.13 30.96 24.38
C LYS A 358 -5.56 29.63 24.99
N GLY A 359 -4.63 28.68 25.04
CA GLY A 359 -4.86 27.32 25.49
C GLY A 359 -5.68 26.46 24.55
N THR A 360 -5.90 25.25 25.05
CA THR A 360 -6.74 24.25 24.39
C THR A 360 -8.13 24.37 24.95
N ALA A 361 -9.15 24.38 24.09
CA ALA A 361 -10.55 24.47 24.49
C ALA A 361 -11.38 23.39 23.79
N ILE A 362 -12.44 22.95 24.46
CA ILE A 362 -13.44 22.04 23.88
C ILE A 362 -14.35 22.86 22.95
N ASP A 363 -14.35 22.51 21.67
CA ASP A 363 -15.15 23.17 20.62
C ASP A 363 -16.53 22.52 20.51
N LYS A 364 -16.55 21.17 20.48
CA LYS A 364 -17.77 20.39 20.32
C LYS A 364 -17.69 19.10 21.13
N VAL A 365 -18.83 18.67 21.64
CA VAL A 365 -19.01 17.35 22.22
C VAL A 365 -19.92 16.55 21.30
N TYR A 366 -19.43 15.40 20.85
CA TYR A 366 -20.21 14.46 20.06
C TYR A 366 -20.77 13.39 20.98
N TYR A 367 -22.09 13.45 21.15
CA TYR A 367 -22.89 12.31 21.60
C TYR A 367 -23.32 11.61 20.31
N GLY A 368 -22.93 10.35 20.12
CA GLY A 368 -23.56 9.56 19.06
C GLY A 368 -25.08 9.53 19.30
N HIS A 369 -25.90 9.44 18.24
CA HIS A 369 -27.32 9.06 18.39
C HIS A 369 -27.46 7.71 19.13
N HIS A 370 -26.39 6.91 19.13
CA HIS A 370 -26.13 5.76 19.96
C HIS A 370 -24.81 5.99 20.70
N HIS A 371 -24.89 6.31 21.99
CA HIS A 371 -23.74 6.56 22.87
C HIS A 371 -23.03 5.22 23.17
N HIS A 372 -21.70 5.25 23.33
CA HIS A 372 -21.03 4.15 24.05
C HIS A 372 -21.51 4.20 25.50
N HIS A 373 -21.83 3.05 26.08
CA HIS A 373 -22.25 2.97 27.48
C HIS A 373 -21.03 2.91 28.43
N GLY A 374 -19.83 2.78 27.87
CA GLY A 374 -18.56 2.69 28.57
C GLY A 374 -17.40 3.34 27.79
N PRO A 375 -16.16 3.02 28.19
CA PRO A 375 -14.93 3.66 27.71
C PRO A 375 -14.72 3.58 26.19
N ILE A 376 -14.19 4.67 25.62
CA ILE A 376 -13.74 4.73 24.23
C ILE A 376 -12.25 4.42 24.16
N TYR A 377 -11.94 3.13 24.09
CA TYR A 377 -10.57 2.59 24.00
C TYR A 377 -9.76 3.13 22.82
N SER A 378 -10.42 3.43 21.70
CA SER A 378 -9.75 3.96 20.52
C SER A 378 -10.65 4.86 19.69
N ILE A 379 -10.09 5.97 19.23
CA ILE A 379 -10.69 6.85 18.25
C ILE A 379 -9.75 6.98 17.06
N GLN A 380 -10.28 6.92 15.84
CA GLN A 380 -9.49 7.06 14.63
C GLN A 380 -10.31 7.75 13.54
N ARG A 381 -9.82 8.87 13.03
CA ARG A 381 -10.38 9.49 11.82
C ARG A 381 -10.14 8.61 10.61
N ASN A 382 -11.10 8.65 9.69
CA ASN A 382 -10.89 8.04 8.38
C ASN A 382 -9.79 8.84 7.64
N PRO A 383 -8.67 8.20 7.24
CA PRO A 383 -7.57 8.88 6.56
C PRO A 383 -7.96 9.57 5.24
N PHE A 384 -9.00 9.05 4.56
CA PHE A 384 -9.45 9.54 3.27
C PHE A 384 -10.63 10.51 3.39
N LEU A 385 -11.58 10.20 4.27
CA LEU A 385 -12.78 11.01 4.52
C LEU A 385 -12.72 11.64 5.91
N GLN A 386 -11.94 12.71 6.03
CA GLN A 386 -11.55 13.34 7.29
C GLN A 386 -12.71 13.92 8.13
N LYS A 387 -13.92 14.01 7.54
CA LYS A 387 -15.15 14.40 8.24
C LYS A 387 -15.70 13.28 9.13
N TYR A 388 -15.36 12.04 8.83
CA TYR A 388 -15.82 10.86 9.56
C TYR A 388 -14.71 10.33 10.45
N PHE A 389 -15.12 9.78 11.58
CA PHE A 389 -14.24 9.11 12.51
C PHE A 389 -14.95 7.89 13.08
N MET A 390 -14.15 6.90 13.45
CA MET A 390 -14.62 5.69 14.11
C MET A 390 -14.19 5.74 15.57
N THR A 391 -15.06 5.21 16.42
CA THR A 391 -14.77 4.99 17.83
C THR A 391 -14.97 3.52 18.12
N VAL A 392 -14.08 2.98 18.95
CA VAL A 392 -14.13 1.61 19.44
C VAL A 392 -14.35 1.69 20.95
N GLY A 393 -15.43 1.07 21.41
CA GLY A 393 -15.87 1.03 22.81
C GLY A 393 -16.53 -0.32 23.13
N ASP A 394 -17.65 -0.30 23.84
CA ASP A 394 -18.38 -1.51 24.24
C ASP A 394 -18.69 -2.47 23.07
N TRP A 395 -18.91 -3.75 23.38
CA TRP A 395 -19.05 -4.87 22.42
C TRP A 395 -20.27 -4.79 21.48
N THR A 396 -20.96 -3.65 21.40
CA THR A 396 -22.12 -3.44 20.54
C THR A 396 -21.69 -3.01 19.14
N HIS A 397 -21.47 -3.97 18.24
CA HIS A 397 -21.39 -3.68 16.80
C HIS A 397 -22.78 -3.36 16.25
N LEU A 398 -23.02 -2.11 15.84
CA LEU A 398 -24.29 -1.68 15.26
C LEU A 398 -24.48 -2.13 13.79
N ILE A 399 -23.48 -2.77 13.16
CA ILE A 399 -23.49 -3.13 11.73
C ILE A 399 -22.86 -4.51 11.57
N LYS A 400 -23.48 -5.38 10.74
CA LYS A 400 -22.94 -6.69 10.37
C LYS A 400 -21.54 -6.50 9.76
N PRO A 401 -20.46 -7.04 10.37
CA PRO A 401 -19.11 -6.79 9.88
C PRO A 401 -18.90 -7.41 8.50
N LEU A 402 -18.17 -6.72 7.63
CA LEU A 402 -17.78 -7.21 6.30
C LEU A 402 -16.90 -8.47 6.42
N LEU A 403 -15.95 -8.44 7.36
CA LEU A 403 -15.09 -9.56 7.70
C LEU A 403 -15.00 -9.64 9.23
N SER A 404 -15.30 -10.81 9.80
CA SER A 404 -15.08 -11.11 11.21
C SER A 404 -14.00 -12.15 11.32
N LEU A 405 -12.93 -11.83 12.04
CA LEU A 405 -11.78 -12.70 12.22
C LEU A 405 -11.46 -12.80 13.70
N ARG A 406 -11.65 -14.00 14.26
CA ARG A 406 -11.24 -14.30 15.63
C ARG A 406 -9.74 -14.50 15.63
N LEU A 407 -9.02 -13.47 16.07
CA LEU A 407 -7.59 -13.55 16.27
C LEU A 407 -7.31 -14.41 17.49
N SER A 408 -7.73 -13.97 18.67
CA SER A 408 -7.37 -14.58 19.95
C SER A 408 -8.60 -15.02 20.72
N ASP A 409 -8.41 -15.97 21.63
CA ASP A 409 -9.40 -16.36 22.64
C ASP A 409 -9.37 -15.42 23.85
N GLN A 410 -8.32 -14.61 23.95
CA GLN A 410 -8.12 -13.57 24.96
C GLN A 410 -8.53 -12.21 24.39
N GLY A 411 -8.93 -11.28 25.27
CA GLY A 411 -9.33 -9.94 24.88
C GLY A 411 -8.23 -9.18 24.12
N LEU A 412 -8.61 -8.51 23.04
CA LEU A 412 -7.76 -7.58 22.29
C LEU A 412 -7.86 -6.20 22.93
N HIS A 413 -6.74 -5.48 23.03
CA HIS A 413 -6.67 -4.20 23.75
C HIS A 413 -6.29 -3.02 22.85
N THR A 414 -5.54 -3.26 21.77
CA THR A 414 -5.06 -2.17 20.92
C THR A 414 -4.96 -2.61 19.47
N LEU A 415 -5.12 -1.65 18.56
CA LEU A 415 -5.03 -1.84 17.12
C LEU A 415 -4.31 -0.62 16.52
N SER A 416 -3.40 -0.86 15.58
CA SER A 416 -2.68 0.18 14.86
C SER A 416 -2.48 -0.22 13.41
N VAL A 417 -2.74 0.69 12.48
CA VAL A 417 -2.70 0.44 11.03
C VAL A 417 -1.53 1.21 10.40
N TYR A 418 -0.76 0.56 9.54
CA TYR A 418 0.25 1.18 8.71
C TYR A 418 0.26 0.55 7.31
N GLY A 419 -0.17 1.31 6.30
CA GLY A 419 -0.30 0.82 4.93
C GLY A 419 -1.18 -0.44 4.85
N LYS A 420 -0.59 -1.55 4.36
CA LYS A 420 -1.27 -2.85 4.25
C LYS A 420 -1.25 -3.69 5.53
N TYR A 421 -0.56 -3.23 6.57
CA TYR A 421 -0.35 -3.97 7.80
C TYR A 421 -1.23 -3.45 8.94
N ILE A 422 -1.79 -4.37 9.71
CA ILE A 422 -2.54 -4.09 10.94
C ILE A 422 -1.85 -4.83 12.08
N ALA A 423 -1.38 -4.09 13.07
CA ALA A 423 -0.85 -4.67 14.30
C ALA A 423 -1.94 -4.65 15.38
N VAL A 424 -2.14 -5.79 16.05
CA VAL A 424 -3.16 -5.96 17.09
C VAL A 424 -2.52 -6.51 18.35
N GLY A 425 -2.73 -5.84 19.49
CA GLY A 425 -2.22 -6.26 20.79
C GLY A 425 -3.28 -6.98 21.62
N GLY A 426 -2.90 -8.09 22.24
CA GLY A 426 -3.73 -8.88 23.14
C GLY A 426 -3.40 -8.69 24.62
N ARG A 427 -4.35 -9.08 25.48
CA ARG A 427 -4.18 -9.18 26.94
C ARG A 427 -3.14 -10.22 27.37
N ASP A 428 -2.84 -11.18 26.50
CA ASP A 428 -1.83 -12.21 26.74
C ASP A 428 -0.38 -11.74 26.48
N GLY A 429 -0.19 -10.49 26.04
CA GLY A 429 1.12 -9.93 25.67
C GLY A 429 1.57 -10.30 24.26
N SER A 430 0.70 -10.91 23.45
CA SER A 430 0.98 -11.13 22.04
C SER A 430 0.58 -9.91 21.21
N THR A 431 1.46 -9.50 20.31
CA THR A 431 1.18 -8.52 19.26
C THR A 431 1.21 -9.23 17.92
N ARG A 432 0.07 -9.26 17.23
CA ARG A 432 -0.07 -9.96 15.96
C ARG A 432 -0.04 -8.99 14.82
N LEU A 433 0.81 -9.28 13.85
CA LEU A 433 0.90 -8.54 12.61
C LEU A 433 0.04 -9.22 11.55
N LEU A 434 -0.90 -8.46 11.00
CA LEU A 434 -1.82 -8.89 9.97
C LEU A 434 -1.52 -8.14 8.68
N GLU A 435 -1.55 -8.85 7.56
CA GLU A 435 -1.51 -8.27 6.22
C GLU A 435 -2.90 -8.38 5.59
N VAL A 436 -3.36 -7.26 5.05
CA VAL A 436 -4.68 -7.11 4.43
C VAL A 436 -4.54 -7.31 2.92
N SER A 437 -5.46 -8.03 2.28
CA SER A 437 -5.47 -8.21 0.82
C SER A 437 -5.83 -6.91 0.09
N GLU A 438 -5.43 -6.81 -1.18
CA GLU A 438 -5.65 -5.61 -2.01
C GLU A 438 -7.12 -5.20 -2.09
N GLY A 439 -8.03 -6.18 -2.24
CA GLY A 439 -9.48 -5.94 -2.21
C GLY A 439 -10.04 -5.33 -0.93
N LEU A 440 -9.29 -5.34 0.19
CA LEU A 440 -9.64 -4.62 1.43
C LEU A 440 -8.83 -3.33 1.63
N ARG A 441 -7.68 -3.17 0.96
CA ARG A 441 -6.86 -1.96 1.03
C ARG A 441 -7.51 -0.80 0.31
N GLY A 442 -8.33 -1.08 -0.70
CA GLY A 442 -8.90 -0.05 -1.56
C GLY A 442 -7.77 0.79 -2.14
N GLU A 443 -6.95 0.20 -3.01
CA GLU A 443 -6.11 0.99 -3.92
C GLU A 443 -7.06 1.69 -4.91
N GLU A 444 -7.69 2.75 -4.41
CA GLU A 444 -8.82 3.40 -5.03
C GLU A 444 -8.31 4.21 -6.21
N LYS A 445 -8.53 3.66 -7.41
CA LYS A 445 -8.55 4.43 -8.65
C LYS A 445 -9.35 5.70 -8.39
N GLN A 446 -8.85 6.84 -8.85
CA GLN A 446 -9.41 8.18 -8.59
C GLN A 446 -10.94 8.27 -8.77
N GLN A 447 -11.50 7.46 -9.68
CA GLN A 447 -12.95 7.28 -9.87
C GLN A 447 -13.73 6.81 -8.62
N VAL A 448 -13.18 5.90 -7.80
CA VAL A 448 -13.86 5.41 -6.58
C VAL A 448 -13.92 6.51 -5.51
N LEU A 449 -12.89 7.36 -5.44
CA LEU A 449 -12.88 8.52 -4.54
C LEU A 449 -13.96 9.54 -4.96
N GLU A 450 -14.08 9.80 -6.27
CA GLU A 450 -15.13 10.69 -6.83
C GLU A 450 -16.54 10.14 -6.57
N GLU A 451 -16.77 8.83 -6.77
CA GLU A 451 -18.04 8.18 -6.49
C GLU A 451 -18.40 8.22 -5.00
N LYS A 452 -17.42 7.96 -4.11
CA LYS A 452 -17.62 8.09 -2.66
C LYS A 452 -17.96 9.52 -2.26
N GLU A 453 -17.29 10.51 -2.83
CA GLU A 453 -17.60 11.92 -2.58
C GLU A 453 -19.01 12.25 -3.06
N PHE A 454 -19.42 11.75 -4.22
CA PHE A 454 -20.78 11.93 -4.75
C PHE A 454 -21.85 11.31 -3.85
N ILE A 455 -21.66 10.06 -3.41
CA ILE A 455 -22.59 9.37 -2.50
C ILE A 455 -22.67 10.10 -1.16
N ASN A 456 -21.54 10.55 -0.62
CA ASN A 456 -21.52 11.33 0.63
C ASN A 456 -22.27 12.65 0.47
N ASN A 457 -22.07 13.38 -0.64
CA ASN A 457 -22.81 14.60 -0.94
C ASN A 457 -24.32 14.35 -1.06
N MET A 458 -24.72 13.22 -1.65
CA MET A 458 -26.12 12.78 -1.70
C MET A 458 -26.68 12.53 -0.28
N LEU A 459 -25.97 11.75 0.54
CA LEU A 459 -26.39 11.45 1.92
C LEU A 459 -26.49 12.72 2.78
N GLU A 460 -25.52 13.64 2.67
CA GLU A 460 -25.56 14.93 3.36
C GLU A 460 -26.76 15.77 2.97
N ARG A 461 -27.14 15.74 1.69
CA ARG A 461 -28.33 16.43 1.20
C ARG A 461 -29.59 15.86 1.84
N GLU A 462 -29.68 14.54 1.98
CA GLU A 462 -30.80 13.89 2.66
C GLU A 462 -30.81 14.19 4.17
N THR A 463 -29.65 14.15 4.85
CA THR A 463 -29.59 14.53 6.28
C THR A 463 -30.00 15.99 6.51
N LYS A 464 -29.60 16.91 5.61
CA LYS A 464 -30.04 18.32 5.66
C LYS A 464 -31.54 18.45 5.42
N ARG A 465 -32.11 17.69 4.47
CA ARG A 465 -33.57 17.64 4.24
C ARG A 465 -34.30 17.13 5.47
N GLU A 466 -33.81 16.07 6.10
CA GLU A 466 -34.42 15.49 7.30
C GLU A 466 -34.39 16.48 8.47
N ARG A 467 -33.26 17.17 8.70
CA ARG A 467 -33.18 18.24 9.71
C ARG A 467 -34.18 19.37 9.43
N ALA A 468 -34.27 19.83 8.19
CA ALA A 468 -35.23 20.87 7.80
C ALA A 468 -36.69 20.41 8.03
N LEU A 469 -37.00 19.13 7.79
CA LEU A 469 -38.32 18.57 8.09
C LEU A 469 -38.59 18.51 9.59
N ILE A 470 -37.60 18.14 10.41
CA ILE A 470 -37.73 18.14 11.88
C ILE A 470 -37.98 19.56 12.40
N ASP A 471 -37.23 20.54 11.90
CA ASP A 471 -37.40 21.94 12.29
C ASP A 471 -38.77 22.49 11.87
N ASN A 472 -39.20 22.23 10.62
CA ASN A 472 -40.54 22.59 10.14
C ASN A 472 -41.65 21.91 10.96
N ARG A 473 -41.45 20.66 11.39
CA ARG A 473 -42.40 19.95 12.27
C ARG A 473 -42.48 20.62 13.64
N LYS A 474 -41.34 20.97 14.26
CA LYS A 474 -41.31 21.70 15.53
C LYS A 474 -42.00 23.06 15.41
N GLU A 475 -41.76 23.80 14.33
CA GLU A 475 -42.44 25.07 14.06
C GLU A 475 -43.95 24.90 13.86
N SER A 476 -44.38 23.87 13.13
CA SER A 476 -45.80 23.54 12.93
C SER A 476 -46.48 23.18 14.25
N GLU A 477 -45.86 22.34 15.08
CA GLU A 477 -46.37 21.98 16.41
C GLU A 477 -46.46 23.22 17.32
N GLN A 478 -45.47 24.13 17.29
CA GLN A 478 -45.53 25.39 18.03
C GLN A 478 -46.64 26.32 17.51
N ALA A 479 -46.85 26.40 16.18
CA ALA A 479 -47.92 27.19 15.58
C ALA A 479 -49.30 26.62 15.95
N GLN A 480 -49.48 25.30 15.93
CA GLN A 480 -50.71 24.64 16.39
C GLN A 480 -50.99 24.94 17.86
N ARG A 481 -49.98 24.84 18.75
CA ARG A 481 -50.12 25.22 20.17
C ARG A 481 -50.53 26.69 20.34
N ARG A 482 -49.98 27.61 19.52
CA ARG A 482 -50.37 29.03 19.54
C ARG A 482 -51.82 29.23 19.08
N ILE A 483 -52.27 28.49 18.05
CA ILE A 483 -53.66 28.54 17.56
C ILE A 483 -54.62 27.99 18.62
N GLU A 484 -54.30 26.86 19.24
CA GLU A 484 -55.09 26.29 20.34
C GLU A 484 -55.16 27.22 21.55
N ALA A 485 -54.06 27.86 21.93
CA ALA A 485 -54.05 28.86 23.00
C ALA A 485 -54.95 30.06 22.68
N LYS A 486 -54.91 30.56 21.44
CA LYS A 486 -55.83 31.63 20.97
C LYS A 486 -57.29 31.17 20.94
N LYS A 487 -57.57 29.92 20.53
CA LYS A 487 -58.92 29.37 20.53
C LYS A 487 -59.47 29.24 21.96
N LYS A 488 -58.66 28.76 22.91
CA LYS A 488 -59.00 28.71 24.34
C LYS A 488 -59.27 30.10 24.92
N GLN A 489 -58.46 31.11 24.57
CA GLN A 489 -58.72 32.50 24.97
C GLN A 489 -60.02 33.04 24.37
N ARG A 490 -60.32 32.72 23.10
CA ARG A 490 -61.55 33.17 22.43
C ARG A 490 -62.80 32.50 23.02
N GLU A 491 -62.73 31.21 23.35
CA GLU A 491 -63.80 30.48 24.05
C GLU A 491 -63.99 30.97 25.49
N GLN A 492 -62.93 31.37 26.20
CA GLN A 492 -63.05 32.06 27.49
C GLN A 492 -63.72 33.42 27.34
N SER A 493 -63.36 34.21 26.32
CA SER A 493 -63.99 35.51 26.06
C SER A 493 -65.47 35.40 25.67
N SER A 494 -65.87 34.34 24.93
CA SER A 494 -67.27 34.13 24.56
C SER A 494 -68.13 33.63 25.72
N LYS A 495 -67.55 32.89 26.68
CA LYS A 495 -68.24 32.49 27.92
C LYS A 495 -68.41 33.62 28.94
N THR A 496 -67.72 34.75 28.75
CA THR A 496 -67.81 35.91 29.67
C THR A 496 -68.96 36.87 29.28
N PHE A 497 -69.54 36.76 28.08
CA PHE A 497 -70.79 37.44 27.72
C PHE A 497 -72.01 36.53 28.01
N THR A 498 -72.20 36.21 29.28
CA THR A 498 -73.50 35.75 29.78
C THR A 498 -73.94 36.81 30.77
N LEU A 499 -74.96 37.60 30.40
CA LEU A 499 -75.62 38.55 31.31
C LEU A 499 -76.18 37.74 32.49
N VAL A 500 -75.47 37.76 33.61
CA VAL A 500 -75.98 37.22 34.87
C VAL A 500 -76.92 38.29 35.42
N ILE A 501 -78.21 38.15 35.13
CA ILE A 501 -79.26 38.91 35.81
C ILE A 501 -79.28 38.38 37.24
N ASN A 502 -78.85 39.19 38.20
CA ASN A 502 -78.83 38.83 39.60
C ASN A 502 -80.27 38.97 40.12
N GLU A 503 -80.96 37.86 40.38
CA GLU A 503 -82.35 37.86 40.86
C GLU A 503 -82.52 38.63 42.17
N SER A 504 -81.46 38.76 42.98
CA SER A 504 -81.44 39.57 44.20
C SER A 504 -81.47 41.07 43.95
N GLU A 505 -80.78 41.56 42.92
CA GLU A 505 -80.84 42.99 42.52
C GLU A 505 -82.20 43.32 41.90
N LEU A 506 -82.79 42.36 41.18
CA LEU A 506 -84.15 42.50 40.65
C LEU A 506 -85.20 42.57 41.77
N GLN A 507 -85.02 41.78 42.84
CA GLN A 507 -85.88 41.83 44.03
C GLN A 507 -85.69 43.10 44.85
N GLU A 508 -84.46 43.62 44.99
CA GLU A 508 -84.21 44.91 45.64
C GLU A 508 -84.83 46.08 44.85
N ASP A 509 -84.78 46.04 43.52
CA ASP A 509 -85.45 47.02 42.65
C ASP A 509 -86.99 46.91 42.73
N GLU A 510 -87.55 45.70 42.78
CA GLU A 510 -88.98 45.47 43.01
C GLU A 510 -89.43 45.96 44.40
N ASP A 511 -88.64 45.72 45.44
CA ASP A 511 -88.92 46.20 46.80
C ASP A 511 -88.78 47.73 46.91
N MET A 512 -87.79 48.34 46.25
CA MET A 512 -87.71 49.80 46.12
C MET A 512 -88.92 50.38 45.41
N PHE A 513 -89.38 49.74 44.32
CA PHE A 513 -90.56 50.18 43.59
C PHE A 513 -91.83 50.04 44.44
N LEU A 514 -91.99 48.95 45.18
CA LEU A 514 -93.11 48.74 46.11
C LEU A 514 -93.08 49.72 47.30
N GLN A 515 -91.90 50.07 47.80
CA GLN A 515 -91.74 51.11 48.83
C GLN A 515 -92.07 52.51 48.29
N ALA A 516 -91.74 52.81 47.03
CA ALA A 516 -92.10 54.06 46.38
C ALA A 516 -93.63 54.19 46.17
N ILE A 517 -94.33 53.08 45.93
CA ILE A 517 -95.80 53.06 45.82
C ILE A 517 -96.49 53.20 47.19
N LYS A 518 -95.89 52.71 48.28
CA LYS A 518 -96.42 52.87 49.66
C LYS A 518 -96.20 54.28 50.24
N LYS A 519 -95.49 55.17 49.54
CA LYS A 519 -95.25 56.58 49.92
C LYS A 519 -96.13 57.58 49.15
N LYS A 520 -97.32 57.17 48.74
CA LYS A 520 -98.38 58.06 48.23
C LYS A 520 -99.49 58.24 49.25
#